data_AF-A0A3B6HSP1-F1
#
_entry.id   AF-A0A3B6HSP1-F1
#
_cell.length_a   1.000
_cell.length_b   1.000
_cell.length_c   1.000
_cell.angle_alpha   90.00
_cell.angle_beta   90.00
_cell.angle_gamma   90.00
#
_symmetry.space_group_name_H-M   'P 1'
#
loop_
_entity.id
_entity.type
_entity.pdbx_description
1 polymer ?
#
loop_
_entity_poly.entity_id
_entity_poly.type
_entity_poly.pdbx_seq_one_letter_code
_entity_poly.pdbx_strand_id
1 'polypeptide(L)'
;MFPMFQELAPEGPHDKCGHHHAICLDLKNQRFEVLDSMRSEADADLTTHVEYFINNLKETWNRHYKNSRVQIGHFPIEYVATTKQGNWHDYGFHMLEYLAK
;
A
#
# COMPACT_ATOMS: atom_id res chain seq x y z
N MET A 1 8.16 -11.70 -7.38
CA MET A 1 6.76 -11.91 -7.82
C MET A 1 6.14 -13.02 -7.00
N PHE A 2 4.95 -12.84 -6.40
CA PHE A 2 4.25 -13.96 -5.76
C PHE A 2 3.71 -14.89 -6.88
N PRO A 3 4.22 -16.13 -7.01
CA PRO A 3 3.91 -16.99 -8.16
C PRO A 3 2.40 -17.26 -8.35
N MET A 4 1.64 -17.23 -7.25
CA MET A 4 0.19 -17.44 -7.23
C MET A 4 -0.60 -16.51 -8.16
N PHE A 5 -0.11 -15.29 -8.44
CA PHE A 5 -0.84 -14.34 -9.29
C PHE A 5 -0.54 -14.49 -10.79
N GLN A 6 0.51 -15.24 -11.18
CA GLN A 6 0.77 -15.53 -12.60
C GLN A 6 -0.30 -16.44 -13.20
N GLU A 7 -0.94 -17.27 -12.38
CA GLU A 7 -2.03 -18.17 -12.81
C GLU A 7 -3.32 -17.43 -13.18
N LEU A 8 -3.49 -16.17 -12.78
CA LEU A 8 -4.69 -15.37 -13.05
C LEU A 8 -4.72 -14.72 -14.45
N ALA A 9 -3.60 -14.74 -15.19
CA ALA A 9 -3.50 -14.15 -16.52
C ALA A 9 -2.68 -15.03 -17.49
N PRO A 10 -3.17 -16.25 -17.83
CA PRO A 10 -2.41 -17.23 -18.61
C PRO A 10 -2.07 -16.78 -20.04
N GLU A 11 -2.85 -15.86 -20.63
CA GLU A 11 -2.63 -15.39 -22.01
C GLU A 11 -1.71 -14.15 -22.14
N GLY A 12 -1.23 -13.59 -21.02
CA GLY A 12 -0.44 -12.35 -21.04
C GLY A 12 0.42 -12.15 -19.80
N PRO A 13 1.37 -13.05 -19.50
CA PRO A 13 2.10 -13.06 -18.23
C PRO A 13 2.98 -11.82 -18.00
N HIS A 14 3.35 -11.10 -19.07
CA HIS A 14 4.21 -9.90 -18.99
C HIS A 14 3.43 -8.57 -19.07
N ASP A 15 2.27 -8.54 -19.71
CA ASP A 15 1.54 -7.28 -20.01
C ASP A 15 0.46 -6.95 -18.96
N LYS A 16 0.18 -7.91 -18.05
CA LYS A 16 -0.82 -7.77 -16.98
C LYS A 16 -0.28 -8.18 -15.61
N CYS A 17 1.03 -8.16 -15.42
CA CYS A 17 1.60 -8.48 -14.12
C CYS A 17 1.20 -7.38 -13.12
N GLY A 18 0.32 -7.73 -12.18
CA GLY A 18 -0.16 -6.79 -11.16
C GLY A 18 0.99 -6.20 -10.35
N HIS A 19 0.91 -4.91 -10.06
CA HIS A 19 1.84 -4.22 -9.17
C HIS A 19 1.36 -4.34 -7.73
N HIS A 20 2.29 -4.56 -6.80
CA HIS A 20 1.99 -4.64 -5.38
C HIS A 20 2.60 -3.45 -4.65
N HIS A 21 1.77 -2.76 -3.85
CA HIS A 21 2.19 -1.77 -2.86
C HIS A 21 1.52 -2.13 -1.52
N ALA A 22 2.03 -1.57 -0.42
CA ALA A 22 1.49 -1.79 0.91
C ALA A 22 0.98 -0.47 1.51
N ILE A 23 -0.13 -0.57 2.24
CA ILE A 23 -0.65 0.48 3.11
C ILE A 23 -0.66 -0.10 4.52
N CYS A 24 0.15 0.44 5.42
CA CYS A 24 0.21 0.04 6.82
C CYS A 24 -0.51 1.08 7.68
N LEU A 25 -1.40 0.63 8.55
CA LEU A 25 -1.99 1.47 9.60
C LEU A 25 -1.12 1.35 10.87
N ASP A 26 -0.24 2.31 11.09
CA ASP A 26 0.59 2.38 12.28
C ASP A 26 -0.16 3.09 13.42
N LEU A 27 -0.79 2.29 14.28
CA LEU A 27 -1.51 2.79 15.45
C LEU A 27 -0.59 3.41 16.50
N LYS A 28 0.68 2.99 16.57
CA LYS A 28 1.64 3.47 17.57
C LYS A 28 2.11 4.87 17.23
N ASN A 29 2.45 5.11 15.97
CA ASN A 29 2.90 6.42 15.49
C ASN A 29 1.77 7.27 14.87
N GLN A 30 0.53 6.75 14.90
CA GLN A 30 -0.68 7.46 14.50
C GLN A 30 -0.67 7.94 13.04
N ARG A 31 -0.24 7.09 12.11
CA ARG A 31 -0.16 7.41 10.67
C ARG A 31 -0.52 6.22 9.79
N PHE A 32 -0.80 6.51 8.52
CA PHE A 32 -0.79 5.53 7.46
C PHE A 32 0.54 5.60 6.73
N GLU A 33 1.19 4.47 6.53
CA GLU A 33 2.43 4.38 5.77
C GLU A 33 2.15 3.71 4.44
N VAL A 34 2.57 4.35 3.35
CA VAL A 34 2.43 3.85 2.00
C VAL A 34 3.80 3.48 1.49
N LEU A 35 3.95 2.22 1.12
CA LEU A 35 5.17 1.68 0.55
C LEU A 35 4.91 1.20 -0.86
N ASP A 36 5.57 1.82 -1.82
CA ASP A 36 5.60 1.40 -3.20
C ASP A 36 7.06 1.38 -3.67
N SER A 37 7.53 0.22 -4.15
CA SER A 37 8.92 0.05 -4.57
C SER A 37 9.19 0.58 -5.99
N MET A 38 8.16 0.94 -6.76
CA MET A 38 8.30 1.61 -8.06
C MET A 38 7.92 3.08 -8.03
N ARG A 39 6.75 3.34 -7.45
CA ARG A 39 6.11 4.64 -7.50
C ARG A 39 6.48 5.42 -6.24
N SER A 40 6.31 6.72 -6.33
CA SER A 40 6.53 7.63 -5.21
C SER A 40 5.33 8.54 -5.07
N GLU A 41 5.30 9.38 -4.05
CA GLU A 41 4.24 10.39 -3.84
C GLU A 41 3.93 11.25 -5.08
N ALA A 42 4.88 11.43 -5.99
CA ALA A 42 4.66 12.15 -7.25
C ALA A 42 3.78 11.39 -8.28
N ASP A 43 3.48 10.11 -8.07
CA ASP A 43 2.67 9.28 -8.98
C ASP A 43 1.17 9.45 -8.68
N ALA A 44 0.46 10.07 -9.63
CA ALA A 44 -0.94 10.43 -9.46
C ALA A 44 -1.88 9.21 -9.32
N ASP A 45 -1.56 8.09 -9.98
CA ASP A 45 -2.36 6.88 -9.88
C ASP A 45 -2.23 6.25 -8.49
N LEU A 46 -1.00 6.23 -7.94
CA LEU A 46 -0.76 5.76 -6.58
C LEU A 46 -1.48 6.66 -5.57
N THR A 47 -1.29 7.98 -5.64
CA THR A 47 -1.89 8.89 -4.65
C THR A 47 -3.41 8.87 -4.69
N THR A 48 -4.01 8.92 -5.88
CA THR A 48 -5.47 8.86 -6.03
C THR A 48 -6.04 7.56 -5.45
N HIS A 49 -5.41 6.41 -5.75
CA HIS A 49 -5.85 5.12 -5.22
C HIS A 49 -5.72 5.05 -3.70
N VAL A 50 -4.57 5.47 -3.16
CA VAL A 50 -4.25 5.45 -1.73
C VAL A 50 -5.21 6.34 -0.94
N GLU A 51 -5.41 7.58 -1.40
CA GLU A 51 -6.32 8.52 -0.76
C GLU A 51 -7.75 7.99 -0.75
N TYR A 52 -8.23 7.47 -1.88
CA TYR A 52 -9.55 6.84 -1.96
C TYR A 52 -9.70 5.67 -0.98
N PHE A 53 -8.72 4.76 -0.96
CA PHE A 53 -8.75 3.59 -0.08
C PHE A 53 -8.73 4.00 1.40
N ILE A 54 -7.82 4.90 1.79
CA ILE A 54 -7.67 5.34 3.19
C ILE A 54 -8.89 6.14 3.65
N ASN A 55 -9.47 6.99 2.80
CA ASN A 55 -10.69 7.72 3.14
C ASN A 55 -11.86 6.77 3.41
N ASN A 56 -12.07 5.76 2.55
CA ASN A 56 -13.07 4.73 2.80
C ASN A 56 -12.79 3.96 4.10
N LEU A 57 -11.54 3.60 4.36
CA LEU A 57 -11.16 2.92 5.60
C LEU A 57 -11.46 3.78 6.85
N LYS A 58 -11.15 5.09 6.79
CA LYS A 58 -11.48 6.06 7.86
C LYS A 58 -12.99 6.15 8.09
N GLU A 59 -13.78 6.23 7.02
CA GLU A 59 -15.25 6.27 7.12
C GLU A 59 -15.82 4.98 7.71
N THR A 60 -15.37 3.82 7.23
CA THR A 60 -15.76 2.51 7.77
C THR A 60 -15.36 2.38 9.24
N TRP A 61 -14.16 2.83 9.61
CA TRP A 61 -13.72 2.83 11.00
C TRP A 61 -14.61 3.70 11.87
N ASN A 62 -14.92 4.93 11.44
CA ASN A 62 -15.82 5.80 12.17
C ASN A 62 -17.22 5.18 12.32
N ARG A 63 -17.76 4.54 11.28
CA ARG A 63 -19.08 3.90 11.32
C ARG A 63 -19.14 2.75 12.34
N HIS A 64 -18.14 1.88 12.36
CA HIS A 64 -18.17 0.64 13.14
C HIS A 64 -17.43 0.72 14.47
N TYR A 65 -16.49 1.65 14.60
CA TYR A 65 -15.59 1.81 15.74
C TYR A 65 -15.53 3.25 16.28
N LYS A 66 -16.62 4.04 16.12
CA LYS A 66 -16.73 5.40 16.69
C LYS A 66 -16.37 5.53 18.17
N ASN A 67 -16.60 4.47 18.95
CA ASN A 67 -16.34 4.44 20.39
C ASN A 67 -14.99 3.78 20.75
N SER A 68 -14.17 3.44 19.74
CA SER A 68 -12.82 2.94 19.97
C SER A 68 -11.98 3.99 20.70
N ARG A 69 -11.09 3.52 21.56
CA ARG A 69 -10.10 4.37 22.26
C ARG A 69 -9.15 5.07 21.29
N VAL A 70 -8.93 4.47 20.12
CA VAL A 70 -8.09 5.03 19.06
C VAL A 70 -8.97 5.35 17.86
N GLN A 71 -8.92 6.60 17.42
CA GLN A 71 -9.58 7.10 16.23
C GLN A 71 -8.54 7.38 15.16
N ILE A 72 -8.79 6.92 13.93
CA ILE A 72 -7.82 6.98 12.82
C ILE A 72 -8.11 8.12 11.84
N GLY A 73 -9.23 8.85 12.02
CA GLY A 73 -9.65 9.89 11.06
C GLY A 73 -8.63 11.00 10.86
N HIS A 74 -7.91 11.35 11.93
CA HIS A 74 -6.88 12.40 11.92
C HIS A 74 -5.49 11.93 11.51
N PHE A 75 -5.29 10.62 11.28
CA PHE A 75 -3.97 10.10 10.93
C PHE A 75 -3.56 10.60 9.53
N PRO A 76 -2.35 11.14 9.35
CA PRO A 76 -1.84 11.54 8.04
C PRO A 76 -1.46 10.30 7.20
N ILE A 77 -1.23 10.54 5.91
CA ILE A 77 -0.67 9.57 4.97
C ILE A 77 0.80 9.94 4.76
N GLU A 78 1.70 9.00 5.00
CA GLU A 78 3.14 9.16 4.79
C GLU A 78 3.61 8.18 3.71
N TYR A 79 4.20 8.72 2.64
CA TYR A 79 4.82 7.90 1.60
C TYR A 79 6.27 7.60 1.99
N VAL A 80 6.54 6.34 2.27
CA VAL A 80 7.84 5.92 2.77
C VAL A 80 8.86 5.95 1.65
N ALA A 81 9.93 6.74 1.85
CA ALA A 81 11.09 6.71 0.98
C ALA A 81 11.83 5.37 1.14
N THR A 82 11.62 4.46 0.19
CA THR A 82 12.34 3.19 0.10
C THR A 82 13.34 3.20 -1.05
N THR A 83 14.32 2.28 -1.01
CA THR A 83 15.18 2.03 -2.16
C THR A 83 14.29 1.55 -3.31
N LYS A 84 14.12 2.40 -4.32
CA LYS A 84 13.36 2.04 -5.52
C LYS A 84 14.03 0.87 -6.20
N GLN A 85 13.24 -0.13 -6.58
CA GLN A 85 13.79 -1.27 -7.27
C GLN A 85 14.18 -0.90 -8.71
N GLY A 86 15.32 -1.38 -9.17
CA GLY A 86 15.78 -1.18 -10.54
C GLY A 86 15.21 -2.18 -11.55
N ASN A 87 14.47 -3.19 -11.07
CA ASN A 87 13.91 -4.26 -11.89
C ASN A 87 12.38 -4.30 -11.80
N TRP A 88 11.73 -5.11 -12.64
CA TRP A 88 10.27 -5.11 -12.76
C TRP A 88 9.55 -6.27 -12.05
N HIS A 89 10.20 -6.98 -11.13
CA HIS A 89 9.66 -8.26 -10.61
C HIS A 89 9.76 -8.44 -9.08
N ASP A 90 10.50 -7.58 -8.39
CA ASP A 90 10.83 -7.76 -6.96
C ASP A 90 9.95 -6.96 -5.99
N TYR A 91 8.80 -6.42 -6.43
CA TYR A 91 7.92 -5.57 -5.60
C TYR A 91 7.50 -6.24 -4.29
N GLY A 92 7.23 -7.54 -4.33
CA GLY A 92 6.89 -8.32 -3.12
C GLY A 92 8.04 -8.50 -2.14
N PHE A 93 9.29 -8.59 -2.60
CA PHE A 93 10.45 -8.75 -1.73
C PHE A 93 10.76 -7.45 -0.98
N HIS A 94 10.75 -6.31 -1.68
CA HIS A 94 10.93 -5.00 -1.06
C HIS A 94 9.83 -4.67 -0.05
N MET A 95 8.59 -5.10 -0.33
CA MET A 95 7.49 -4.98 0.64
C MET A 95 7.79 -5.76 1.93
N LEU A 96 8.22 -7.02 1.82
CA LEU A 96 8.52 -7.86 2.98
C LEU A 96 9.73 -7.36 3.77
N GLU A 97 10.77 -6.86 3.09
CA GLU A 97 11.94 -6.25 3.73
C GLU A 97 11.56 -5.03 4.59
N TYR A 98 10.62 -4.20 4.11
CA TYR A 98 10.11 -3.09 4.89
C TYR A 98 9.33 -3.56 6.12
N LEU A 99 8.43 -4.53 5.96
CA LEU A 99 7.59 -5.05 7.05
C LEU A 99 8.36 -5.83 8.11
N ALA A 100 9.57 -6.30 7.81
CA ALA A 100 10.44 -7.03 8.74
C ALA A 100 11.26 -6.13 9.68
N LYS A 101 11.20 -4.80 9.52
CA LYS A 101 11.86 -3.82 10.38
C LYS A 101 10.99 -3.44 11.58
#